data_AF-Q7WXT6-F1
#
_entry.id   AF-Q7WXT6-F1
#
_cell.length_a   1.000
_cell.length_b   1.000
_cell.length_c   1.000
_cell.angle_alpha   90.00
_cell.angle_beta   90.00
_cell.angle_gamma   90.00
#
_symmetry.space_group_name_H-M   'P 1'
#
loop_
_entity.id
_entity.type
_entity.pdbx_description
1 polymer ?
#
loop_
_entity_poly.entity_id
_entity_poly.type
_entity_poly.pdbx_seq_one_letter_code
_entity_poly.pdbx_strand_id
1 'polypeptide(L)'
;MRSSMSRRGDCWDNAPTESLWGSLKVARLHGRQFATRRAAMDEVIDWLGFYNATRLHSTLGYVSPMTFEKNWFAAQQHRAA
;
A
#
# COMPACT_ATOMS: atom_id res chain seq x y z
N MET A 1 -14.90 1.13 18.09
CA MET A 1 -14.17 0.79 16.85
C MET A 1 -14.33 -0.72 16.64
N ARG A 2 -14.93 -1.15 15.52
CA ARG A 2 -15.12 -2.59 15.22
C ARG A 2 -13.93 -3.03 14.37
N SER A 3 -13.13 -3.98 14.86
CA SER A 3 -11.98 -4.49 14.11
C SER A 3 -12.46 -5.37 12.96
N SER A 4 -12.06 -5.08 11.73
CA SER A 4 -12.31 -5.95 10.58
C SER A 4 -11.24 -7.05 10.58
N MET A 5 -11.44 -8.08 11.38
CA MET A 5 -10.62 -9.28 11.27
C MET A 5 -11.16 -10.15 10.14
N SER A 6 -10.27 -10.49 9.21
CA SER A 6 -10.45 -11.56 8.22
C SER A 6 -11.08 -12.80 8.84
N ARG A 7 -11.97 -13.48 8.12
CA ARG A 7 -12.56 -14.74 8.58
C ARG A 7 -11.44 -15.78 8.76
N ARG A 8 -11.57 -16.67 9.74
CA ARG A 8 -10.62 -17.77 9.93
C ARG A 8 -10.52 -18.58 8.63
N GLY A 9 -9.32 -18.64 8.03
CA GLY A 9 -9.07 -19.32 6.75
C GLY A 9 -9.11 -18.41 5.51
N ASP A 10 -9.45 -17.13 5.65
CA ASP A 10 -9.47 -16.15 4.55
C ASP A 10 -8.77 -14.87 4.99
N CYS A 11 -7.48 -14.75 4.67
CA CYS A 11 -6.64 -13.63 5.06
C CYS A 11 -6.68 -12.44 4.11
N TRP A 12 -7.44 -12.52 3.01
CA TRP A 12 -7.33 -11.57 1.90
C TRP A 12 -7.78 -10.15 2.27
N ASP A 13 -8.69 -10.00 3.23
CA ASP A 13 -9.13 -8.66 3.67
C ASP A 13 -8.01 -7.87 4.37
N ASN A 14 -7.09 -8.56 5.05
CA ASN A 14 -6.07 -7.92 5.88
C ASN A 14 -4.65 -8.04 5.31
N ALA A 15 -4.33 -9.11 4.58
CA ALA A 15 -2.99 -9.37 4.06
C ALA A 15 -2.40 -8.23 3.19
N PRO A 16 -3.16 -7.54 2.32
CA PRO A 16 -2.64 -6.40 1.56
C PRO A 16 -2.26 -5.23 2.47
N THR A 17 -3.10 -4.94 3.47
CA THR A 17 -2.88 -3.89 4.46
C THR A 17 -1.66 -4.20 5.31
N GLU A 18 -1.51 -5.44 5.79
CA GLU A 18 -0.33 -5.88 6.53
C GLU A 18 0.96 -5.75 5.71
N SER A 19 0.92 -6.11 4.43
CA SER A 19 2.08 -6.02 3.54
C SER A 19 2.54 -4.57 3.34
N LEU A 20 1.59 -3.63 3.19
CA LEU A 20 1.86 -2.19 3.10
C LEU A 20 2.57 -1.67 4.37
N TRP A 21 1.98 -1.92 5.54
CA TRP A 21 2.52 -1.42 6.81
C TRP A 21 3.80 -2.13 7.22
N GLY A 22 3.95 -3.42 6.90
CA GLY A 22 5.19 -4.16 7.08
C GLY A 22 6.34 -3.54 6.27
N SER A 23 6.08 -3.24 5.00
CA SER A 23 7.05 -2.59 4.12
C SER A 23 7.47 -1.21 4.63
N LEU A 24 6.52 -0.39 5.08
CA LEU A 24 6.81 0.92 5.68
C LEU A 24 7.79 0.80 6.87
N LYS A 25 7.46 -0.10 7.81
CA LYS A 25 8.23 -0.26 9.05
C LYS A 25 9.66 -0.68 8.76
N VAL A 26 9.86 -1.65 7.87
CA VAL A 26 11.18 -2.19 7.57
C VAL A 26 11.98 -1.27 6.65
N ALA A 27 11.38 -0.77 5.57
CA ALA A 27 12.11 -0.07 4.52
C ALA A 27 12.31 1.43 4.80
N ARG A 28 11.44 2.06 5.60
CA ARG A 28 11.43 3.52 5.77
C ARG A 28 11.61 3.97 7.21
N LEU A 29 11.02 3.27 8.17
CA LEU A 29 10.99 3.70 9.58
C LEU A 29 12.02 2.98 10.47
N HIS A 30 12.57 1.87 10.02
CA HIS A 30 13.48 1.06 10.83
C HIS A 30 14.69 1.89 11.29
N GLY A 31 14.89 1.97 12.62
CA GLY A 31 15.99 2.72 13.23
C GLY A 31 15.82 4.25 13.24
N ARG A 32 14.72 4.81 12.73
CA ARG A 32 14.49 6.26 12.75
C ARG A 32 13.83 6.69 14.05
N GLN A 33 14.34 7.78 14.61
CA GLN A 33 13.73 8.49 15.73
C GLN A 33 13.18 9.82 15.24
N PHE A 34 11.98 10.18 15.69
CA PHE A 34 11.33 11.42 15.32
C PHE A 34 11.27 12.35 16.53
N ALA A 35 11.71 13.59 16.35
CA ALA A 35 11.65 14.61 17.40
C ALA A 35 10.20 15.00 17.74
N THR A 36 9.29 14.89 16.76
CA THR A 36 7.87 15.24 16.94
C THR A 36 6.96 14.22 16.27
N ARG A 37 5.72 14.12 16.78
CA ARG A 37 4.67 13.33 16.15
C ARG A 37 4.36 13.81 14.73
N ARG A 38 4.44 15.12 14.48
CA ARG A 38 4.20 15.71 13.16
C ARG A 38 5.21 15.21 12.13
N ALA A 39 6.50 15.19 12.50
CA ALA A 39 7.55 14.65 11.63
C ALA A 39 7.33 13.17 11.29
N ALA A 40 6.90 12.36 12.27
CA ALA A 40 6.55 10.97 12.01
C ALA A 40 5.35 10.83 11.05
N MET A 41 4.34 11.70 11.19
CA MET A 41 3.19 11.71 10.27
C MET A 41 3.58 12.09 8.85
N ASP A 42 4.40 13.12 8.69
CA ASP A 42 4.85 13.58 7.38
C ASP A 42 5.64 12.49 6.66
N GLU A 43 6.48 11.76 7.40
CA GLU A 43 7.20 10.61 6.87
C GLU A 43 6.27 9.48 6.39
N VAL A 44 5.20 9.21 7.14
CA VAL A 44 4.19 8.20 6.73
C VAL A 44 3.44 8.65 5.48
N ILE A 45 3.07 9.93 5.39
CA ILE A 45 2.36 10.47 4.22
C ILE A 45 3.26 10.45 2.98
N ASP A 46 4.52 10.86 3.13
CA ASP A 46 5.52 10.79 2.06
C ASP A 46 5.70 9.34 1.56
N TRP A 47 5.82 8.39 2.49
CA TRP A 47 5.89 6.97 2.15
C TRP A 47 4.65 6.48 1.39
N LEU A 48 3.44 6.86 1.82
CA LEU A 48 2.21 6.45 1.13
C LEU A 48 2.15 7.03 -0.29
N GLY A 49 2.57 8.28 -0.48
CA GLY A 49 2.70 8.90 -1.79
C GLY A 49 3.66 8.12 -2.68
N PHE A 50 4.87 7.85 -2.19
CA PHE A 50 5.86 7.04 -2.89
C PHE A 50 5.36 5.62 -3.22
N TYR A 51 4.77 4.92 -2.24
CA TYR A 51 4.31 3.55 -2.39
C TYR A 51 3.25 3.43 -3.48
N ASN A 52 2.26 4.33 -3.49
CA ASN A 52 1.15 4.28 -4.44
C ASN A 52 1.54 4.75 -5.84
N ALA A 53 2.30 5.84 -5.93
CA ALA A 53 2.59 6.48 -7.21
C ALA A 53 3.81 5.90 -7.94
N THR A 54 4.84 5.49 -7.18
CA THR A 54 6.19 5.27 -7.74
C THR A 54 6.76 3.88 -7.48
N ARG A 55 6.46 3.27 -6.32
CA ARG A 55 7.07 1.98 -5.96
C ARG A 55 6.69 0.89 -6.95
N LEU A 56 7.68 0.23 -7.54
CA LEU A 56 7.45 -0.87 -8.48
C LEU A 56 7.26 -2.19 -7.73
N HIS A 57 6.31 -2.99 -8.20
CA HIS A 57 6.03 -4.32 -7.65
C HIS A 57 6.20 -5.39 -8.72
N SER A 58 7.05 -6.39 -8.47
CA SER A 58 7.28 -7.50 -9.41
C SER A 58 5.99 -8.27 -9.70
N THR A 59 5.13 -8.46 -8.69
CA THR A 59 3.81 -9.10 -8.82
C THR A 59 2.84 -8.31 -9.69
N LEU A 60 3.07 -7.01 -9.89
CA LEU A 60 2.26 -6.14 -10.75
C LEU A 60 2.89 -5.96 -12.15
N GLY A 61 3.95 -6.71 -12.48
CA GLY A 61 4.67 -6.52 -13.74
C GLY A 61 5.56 -5.28 -13.75
N TYR A 62 6.13 -4.93 -12.59
CA TYR A 62 7.04 -3.79 -12.42
C TYR A 62 6.39 -2.43 -12.75
N VAL A 63 5.14 -2.24 -12.34
CA VAL A 63 4.47 -0.93 -12.33
C VAL A 63 4.05 -0.55 -10.91
N SER A 64 3.70 0.73 -10.72
CA SER A 64 3.20 1.21 -9.43
C SER A 64 1.74 0.78 -9.18
N PRO A 65 1.30 0.67 -7.92
CA PRO A 65 -0.07 0.32 -7.58
C PRO A 65 -1.12 1.18 -8.30
N MET A 66 -0.94 2.50 -8.33
CA MET A 66 -1.86 3.40 -9.04
C MET A 66 -1.88 3.17 -10.56
N THR A 67 -0.72 2.86 -11.16
CA THR A 67 -0.64 2.56 -12.58
C THR A 67 -1.35 1.25 -12.90
N PHE A 68 -1.12 0.22 -12.07
CA PHE A 68 -1.79 -1.06 -12.19
C PHE A 68 -3.32 -0.91 -12.11
N GLU A 69 -3.81 -0.19 -11.10
CA GLU A 69 -5.23 0.07 -10.91
C GLU A 69 -5.84 0.84 -12.09
N LYS A 70 -5.16 1.88 -12.59
CA LYS A 70 -5.59 2.64 -13.78
C LYS A 70 -5.71 1.73 -15.02
N ASN A 71 -4.71 0.88 -15.26
CA ASN A 71 -4.72 -0.05 -16.39
C ASN A 71 -5.84 -1.09 -16.26
N TRP A 72 -6.09 -1.56 -15.03
CA TRP A 72 -7.17 -2.49 -14.74
C TRP A 72 -8.54 -1.87 -15.03
N PHE A 73 -8.81 -0.65 -14.55
CA PHE A 73 -10.08 0.04 -14.82
C PHE A 73 -10.30 0.28 -16.31
N ALA A 74 -9.27 0.72 -17.04
CA ALA A 74 -9.36 0.89 -18.48
C ALA A 74 -9.72 -0.43 -19.18
N ALA A 75 -9.07 -1.53 -18.82
CA ALA A 75 -9.36 -2.86 -19.38
C ALA A 75 -10.80 -3.33 -19.07
N GLN A 76 -11.34 -3.02 -17.90
CA GLN A 76 -12.72 -3.36 -17.54
C GLN A 76 -13.74 -2.55 -18.35
N GLN A 77 -13.48 -1.26 -18.59
CA GLN A 77 -14.34 -0.42 -19.43
C GLN A 77 -14.44 -0.95 -20.86
N HIS A 78 -13.33 -1.44 -21.42
CA HIS A 78 -13.32 -2.06 -22.74
C HIS A 78 -14.04 -3.41 -22.82
N ARG A 79 -14.21 -4.12 -21.71
CA ARG A 79 -14.94 -5.40 -21.67
C ARG A 79 -16.45 -5.23 -21.52
N ALA A 80 -16.89 -4.06 -21.05
CA ALA A 80 -18.31 -3.74 -20.87
C ALA A 80 -18.94 -3.04 -22.08
N ALA A 81 -18.14 -2.73 -23.11
CA ALA A 81 -18.55 -2.15 -24.39
C ALA A 81 -18.60 -3.23 -25.48
#